data_AF-A0A932JAL1-F1
#
_entry.id   AF-A0A932JAL1-F1
#
_cell.length_a   1.000
_cell.length_b   1.000
_cell.length_c   1.000
_cell.angle_alpha   90.00
_cell.angle_beta   90.00
_cell.angle_gamma   90.00
#
_symmetry.space_group_name_H-M   'P 1'
#
loop_
_entity.id
_entity.type
_entity.pdbx_description
1 polymer ?
#
loop_
_entity_poly.entity_id
_entity_poly.type
_entity_poly.pdbx_seq_one_letter_code
_entity_poly.pdbx_strand_id
1 'polypeptide(L)' 'MRYTASPKLAEAAAAWADYIKDETLCVDLAAGNLADGATVEDVFDGETVKVMLAKK' A
#
# COMPACT_ATOMS: atom_id res chain seq x y z
N MET A 1 -4.90 3.05 -5.10
CA MET A 1 -3.58 3.04 -4.46
C MET A 1 -2.87 1.75 -4.83
N ARG A 2 -1.61 1.83 -5.25
CA ARG A 2 -0.76 0.64 -5.43
C ARG A 2 0.32 0.62 -4.37
N TYR A 3 0.68 -0.57 -3.92
CA TYR A 3 1.74 -0.75 -2.94
C TYR A 3 2.62 -1.96 -3.27
N THR A 4 3.87 -1.87 -2.85
CA THR A 4 4.80 -3.00 -2.74
C THR A 4 5.20 -3.13 -1.28
N ALA A 5 5.15 -4.34 -0.75
CA ALA A 5 5.53 -4.63 0.62
C ALA A 5 6.22 -5.99 0.68
N SER A 6 6.92 -6.25 1.77
CA SER A 6 7.42 -7.59 2.07
C SER A 6 6.25 -8.60 2.22
N PRO A 7 6.49 -9.92 2.09
CA PRO A 7 5.41 -10.91 2.10
C PRO A 7 4.49 -10.82 3.32
N LYS A 8 5.07 -10.70 4.52
CA LYS A 8 4.32 -10.60 5.78
C LYS A 8 3.44 -9.34 5.82
N LEU A 9 3.99 -8.19 5.39
CA LEU A 9 3.21 -6.95 5.31
C LEU A 9 2.16 -7.00 4.21
N ALA A 10 2.41 -7.70 3.10
CA ALA A 10 1.44 -7.87 2.03
C ALA A 10 0.22 -8.68 2.50
N GLU A 11 0.45 -9.74 3.28
CA GLU A 11 -0.61 -10.52 3.93
C GLU A 11 -1.42 -9.66 4.91
N ALA A 12 -0.75 -8.88 5.76
CA ALA A 12 -1.43 -7.97 6.68
C ALA A 12 -2.25 -6.90 5.93
N ALA A 13 -1.66 -6.26 4.92
CA ALA A 13 -2.35 -5.24 4.12
C ALA A 13 -3.58 -5.82 3.39
N ALA A 14 -3.53 -7.08 2.95
CA ALA A 14 -4.68 -7.77 2.38
C ALA A 14 -5.76 -8.07 3.44
N ALA A 15 -5.37 -8.57 4.61
CA ALA A 15 -6.29 -8.88 5.71
C ALA A 15 -7.03 -7.64 6.24
N TRP A 16 -6.39 -6.47 6.17
CA TRP A 16 -6.92 -5.19 6.67
C TRP A 16 -7.29 -4.22 5.54
N ALA A 17 -7.46 -4.69 4.31
CA ALA A 17 -7.63 -3.83 3.14
C ALA A 17 -8.83 -2.89 3.26
N ASP A 18 -9.96 -3.35 3.79
CA ASP A 18 -11.15 -2.52 3.97
C ASP A 18 -10.94 -1.41 4.99
N TYR A 19 -10.33 -1.74 6.14
CA TYR A 19 -9.95 -0.75 7.15
C TYR A 19 -9.01 0.32 6.58
N ILE A 20 -7.96 -0.10 5.86
CA ILE A 20 -7.02 0.82 5.24
C ILE A 20 -7.73 1.73 4.23
N LYS A 21 -8.65 1.18 3.42
CA LYS A 21 -9.42 1.97 2.45
C LYS A 21 -10.31 3.01 3.12
N ASP A 22 -11.01 2.63 4.17
CA ASP A 22 -11.91 3.54 4.91
C ASP A 22 -11.13 4.69 5.57
N GLU A 23 -10.02 4.39 6.23
CA GLU A 23 -9.20 5.38 6.95
C GLU A 23 -8.47 6.34 6.00
N THR A 24 -8.07 5.84 4.82
CA THR A 24 -7.29 6.63 3.85
C THR A 24 -8.15 7.23 2.73
N LEU A 25 -9.47 7.06 2.78
CA LEU A 25 -10.40 7.38 1.70
C LEU A 25 -9.97 6.78 0.34
N CYS A 26 -9.31 5.63 0.39
CA CYS A 26 -8.77 4.97 -0.78
C CYS A 26 -9.86 4.10 -1.43
N VAL A 27 -10.19 4.42 -2.69
CA VAL A 27 -11.25 3.70 -3.42
C VAL A 27 -10.84 2.27 -3.79
N ASP A 28 -9.55 2.03 -4.02
CA ASP A 28 -9.03 0.73 -4.44
C ASP A 28 -7.60 0.53 -3.95
N LEU A 29 -7.30 -0.64 -3.39
CA LEU A 29 -6.00 -0.99 -2.83
C LEU A 29 -5.50 -2.29 -3.47
N ALA A 30 -4.38 -2.20 -4.21
CA ALA A 30 -3.84 -3.35 -4.92
C ALA A 30 -2.33 -3.47 -4.72
N ALA A 31 -1.88 -4.69 -4.41
CA ALA A 31 -0.46 -5.02 -4.46
C ALA A 31 0.05 -5.00 -5.91
N GLY A 32 1.30 -4.61 -6.11
CA GLY A 32 1.98 -4.74 -7.40
C GLY A 32 2.83 -3.54 -7.75
N ASN A 33 3.38 -3.57 -8.96
CA ASN A 33 4.39 -2.60 -9.37
C ASN A 33 3.85 -1.16 -9.31
N LEU A 34 4.65 -0.29 -8.71
CA LEU A 34 4.35 1.14 -8.65
C LEU A 34 4.66 1.71 -10.04
N ALA A 35 3.65 2.25 -10.73
CA ALA A 35 3.87 2.98 -11.98
C ALA A 35 4.72 4.24 -11.73
N ASP A 36 5.24 4.84 -12.79
CA ASP A 36 5.96 6.12 -12.70
C ASP A 36 5.06 7.18 -12.06
N GLY A 37 5.47 7.69 -10.90
CA GLY A 37 4.67 8.61 -10.07
C GLY A 37 5.32 8.91 -8.73
N ALA A 38 4.70 9.78 -7.94
CA ALA A 38 5.17 10.08 -6.59
C ALA A 38 4.99 8.85 -5.68
N THR A 39 6.07 8.43 -5.04
CA THR A 39 6.07 7.31 -4.10
C THR A 39 6.55 7.76 -2.74
N VAL A 40 6.02 7.14 -1.69
CA VAL A 40 6.51 7.26 -0.31
C VAL A 40 6.88 5.87 0.17
N GLU A 41 7.98 5.77 0.88
CA GLU A 41 8.50 4.54 1.47
C GLU A 41 8.62 4.73 2.98
N ASP A 42 8.27 3.71 3.75
CA ASP A 42 8.39 3.70 5.20
C ASP A 42 8.67 2.28 5.73
N VAL A 43 9.01 2.18 7.01
CA VAL A 43 9.30 0.93 7.72
C VAL A 43 8.30 0.73 8.85
N PHE A 44 7.66 -0.44 8.88
CA PHE A 44 6.73 -0.85 9.92
C PHE A 44 7.14 -2.22 10.46
N ASP A 45 7.34 -2.35 11.77
CA ASP A 45 7.83 -3.57 12.41
C ASP A 45 9.10 -4.17 11.77
N GLY A 46 9.99 -3.31 11.28
CA GLY A 46 11.23 -3.71 10.60
C GLY A 46 11.05 -4.15 9.14
N GLU A 47 9.82 -4.08 8.62
CA GLU A 47 9.47 -4.46 7.26
C GLU A 47 9.21 -3.21 6.40
N THR A 48 9.66 -3.23 5.14
CA THR A 48 9.51 -2.08 4.24
C THR A 48 8.17 -2.12 3.50
N VAL A 49 7.50 -0.98 3.44
CA VAL A 49 6.35 -0.73 2.57
C VAL A 49 6.59 0.50 1.72
N LYS A 50 6.20 0.42 0.44
CA LYS A 50 6.23 1.54 -0.48
C LYS A 50 4.88 1.70 -1.15
N VAL A 51 4.37 2.92 -1.14
CA VAL A 51 3.02 3.25 -1.58
C VAL A 51 3.06 4.32 -2.66
N MET A 52 2.16 4.21 -3.62
CA MET A 52 1.94 5.19 -4.67
C MET A 52 0.48 5.65 -4.70
N LEU A 53 0.30 6.96 -4.70
CA LEU A 53 -0.99 7.62 -4.92
C LEU A 53 -1.15 7.90 -6.41
N ALA A 54 -2.08 7.19 -7.04
CA ALA A 54 -2.48 7.50 -8.41
C ALA A 54 -3.53 8.61 -8.36
N LYS A 55 -3.28 9.70 -9.10
CA LYS A 55 -4.31 10.71 -9.37
C LYS A 55 -5.28 10.11 -10.38
N LYS A 56 -6.58 10.13 -10.10
CA LYS A 56 -7.61 9.83 -11.10
C LYS A 56 -7.76 11.01 -12.06
#